data_AF-A0A7S4MUX3-F1
#
_entry.id   AF-A0A7S4MUX3-F1
#
_cell.length_a   1.000
_cell.length_b   1.000
_cell.length_c   1.000
_cell.angle_alpha   90.00
_cell.angle_beta   90.00
_cell.angle_gamma   90.00
#
_symmetry.space_group_name_H-M   'P 1'
#
loop_
_entity.id
_entity.type
_entity.pdbx_description
1 polymer ?
#
loop_
_entity_poly.entity_id
_entity_poly.type
_entity_poly.pdbx_seq_one_letter_code
_entity_poly.pdbx_strand_id
1 'polypeptide(L)'
;DEDDEDDEGGERRTEKGGEEPWRVALRVETDGAAAGAGGAGNNSDVPPTPALSVPLPSGALYYLCDDFNHRHEHAVLSGSSQLRYSSTHRVAREGQGTWRYIRDRCSSVLAAECLIGNAAELAGCGRNAAGRKRLVKQVRSQRRLMTELEFEWIRQWRVQGDKHAALHPYWHRPMERLIESYRELERRSQSCMRLLERSSSSAEPKPSDDSSSSASASASASSSASAGFHEDFHEFAVDKSEGVIRFYVDG
;
A
#
# COMPACT_ATOMS: atom_id res chain seq x y z
N ASP A 1 64.05 -26.66 -48.85
CA ASP A 1 64.82 -27.76 -48.24
C ASP A 1 66.17 -27.17 -47.78
N GLU A 2 66.48 -26.93 -46.50
CA GLU A 2 65.72 -27.03 -45.24
C GLU A 2 66.22 -25.91 -44.29
N ASP A 3 65.38 -25.13 -43.61
CA ASP A 3 64.63 -23.95 -44.13
C ASP A 3 64.43 -22.93 -42.96
N ASP A 4 64.03 -21.67 -43.22
CA ASP A 4 64.05 -20.55 -42.23
C ASP A 4 62.74 -20.41 -41.39
N GLU A 5 62.79 -20.69 -40.08
CA GLU A 5 61.68 -20.45 -39.13
C GLU A 5 61.85 -19.11 -38.39
N ASP A 6 61.21 -18.05 -38.91
CA ASP A 6 61.03 -16.78 -38.20
C ASP A 6 60.01 -16.95 -37.05
N ASP A 7 60.52 -16.93 -35.81
CA ASP A 7 59.71 -16.98 -34.58
C ASP A 7 58.97 -15.64 -34.36
N GLU A 8 57.81 -15.47 -35.02
CA GLU A 8 56.86 -14.41 -34.71
C GLU A 8 56.24 -14.62 -33.32
N GLY A 9 57.01 -14.26 -32.29
CA GLY A 9 56.60 -14.11 -30.90
C GLY A 9 55.59 -12.99 -30.71
N GLY A 10 54.43 -13.10 -31.34
CA GLY A 10 53.32 -12.18 -31.22
C GLY A 10 52.77 -12.20 -29.79
N GLU A 11 53.26 -11.29 -28.96
CA GLU A 11 52.67 -11.00 -27.66
C GLU A 11 51.19 -10.67 -27.85
N ARG A 12 50.32 -11.66 -27.61
CA ARG A 12 48.91 -11.40 -27.31
C ARG A 12 48.90 -10.61 -26.02
N ARG A 13 48.94 -9.28 -26.19
CA ARG A 13 48.59 -8.29 -25.19
C ARG A 13 47.18 -8.63 -24.75
N THR A 14 47.10 -9.44 -23.69
CA THR A 14 45.85 -9.66 -22.97
C THR A 14 45.44 -8.28 -22.52
N GLU A 15 44.40 -7.74 -23.14
CA GLU A 15 43.74 -6.55 -22.66
C GLU A 15 43.31 -6.90 -21.24
N LYS A 16 44.05 -6.35 -20.25
CA LYS A 16 43.65 -6.44 -18.85
C LYS A 16 42.30 -5.77 -18.81
N GLY A 17 41.24 -6.58 -18.72
CA GLY A 17 39.87 -6.11 -18.67
C GLY A 17 39.78 -5.05 -17.58
N GLY A 18 39.72 -3.79 -18.01
CA GLY A 18 39.76 -2.66 -17.08
C GLY A 18 38.55 -2.76 -16.18
N GLU A 19 38.73 -2.53 -14.88
CA GLU A 19 37.58 -2.55 -13.98
C GLU A 19 36.54 -1.54 -14.47
N GLU A 20 35.37 -2.01 -14.88
CA GLU A 20 34.32 -1.12 -15.33
C GLU A 20 33.82 -0.33 -14.12
N PRO A 21 33.92 1.02 -14.13
CA PRO A 21 33.42 1.80 -13.03
C PRO A 21 31.89 1.75 -13.05
N TRP A 22 31.30 1.65 -11.86
CA TRP A 22 29.88 1.95 -11.64
C TRP A 22 29.52 3.32 -12.22
N ARG A 23 28.34 3.46 -12.82
CA ARG A 23 27.93 4.70 -13.49
C ARG A 23 26.50 5.11 -13.14
N VAL A 24 26.16 6.38 -13.36
CA VAL A 24 24.77 6.82 -13.49
C VAL A 24 24.47 7.07 -14.96
N ALA A 25 23.44 6.41 -15.48
CA ALA A 25 22.88 6.66 -16.79
C ALA A 25 21.73 7.67 -16.67
N LEU A 26 21.64 8.61 -17.60
CA LEU A 26 20.63 9.68 -17.66
C LEU A 26 20.08 9.78 -19.08
N ARG A 27 18.76 9.88 -19.25
CA ARG A 27 18.09 10.16 -20.54
C ARG A 27 16.93 11.12 -20.36
N VAL A 28 16.54 11.82 -21.43
CA VAL A 28 15.34 12.69 -21.45
C VAL A 28 14.09 11.82 -21.65
N GLU A 29 13.03 12.09 -20.88
CA GLU A 29 11.79 11.28 -20.87
C GLU A 29 11.03 11.30 -22.20
N THR A 30 11.05 12.43 -22.92
CA THR A 30 10.40 12.60 -24.23
C THR A 30 10.86 11.58 -25.27
N ASP A 31 12.11 11.16 -25.15
CA ASP A 31 12.78 10.31 -26.14
C ASP A 31 12.55 8.81 -25.80
N GLY A 32 12.18 8.51 -24.55
CA GLY A 32 11.78 7.17 -24.11
C GLY A 32 10.36 6.78 -24.55
N ALA A 33 9.41 7.72 -24.49
CA ALA A 33 8.02 7.48 -24.90
C ALA A 33 7.88 7.29 -26.42
N ALA A 34 8.63 8.06 -27.22
CA ALA A 34 8.61 7.99 -28.68
C ALA A 34 9.15 6.66 -29.25
N ALA A 35 10.01 5.95 -28.49
CA ALA A 35 10.55 4.64 -28.90
C ALA A 35 9.61 3.46 -28.59
N GLY A 36 8.65 3.62 -27.67
CA GLY A 36 7.80 2.53 -27.15
C GLY A 36 6.36 2.51 -27.65
N ALA A 37 5.85 3.63 -28.19
CA ALA A 37 4.49 3.73 -28.72
C ALA A 37 4.51 4.28 -30.15
N GLY A 38 3.78 3.63 -31.07
CA GLY A 38 3.67 4.01 -32.48
C GLY A 38 2.85 5.28 -32.73
N GLY A 39 3.17 6.37 -32.03
CA GLY A 39 2.54 7.67 -32.17
C GLY A 39 3.12 8.45 -33.35
N ALA A 40 2.49 8.30 -34.52
CA ALA A 40 2.76 9.17 -35.67
C ALA A 40 2.42 10.63 -35.32
N GLY A 41 3.45 11.48 -35.15
CA GLY A 41 3.31 12.83 -34.61
C GLY A 41 4.43 13.78 -35.05
N ASN A 42 4.60 13.93 -36.37
CA ASN A 42 5.42 14.90 -37.11
C ASN A 42 6.31 15.87 -36.29
N ASN A 43 7.57 15.47 -36.04
CA ASN A 43 8.76 16.31 -36.20
C ASN A 43 10.01 15.40 -36.19
N SER A 44 10.31 14.78 -37.32
CA SER A 44 11.30 13.69 -37.45
C SER A 44 12.76 14.13 -37.69
N ASP A 45 13.01 15.44 -37.83
CA ASP A 45 14.33 15.95 -38.25
C ASP A 45 15.26 16.33 -37.09
N VAL A 46 14.81 16.18 -35.83
CA VAL A 46 15.66 16.32 -34.65
C VAL A 46 16.06 14.91 -34.18
N PRO A 47 17.35 14.55 -34.17
CA PRO A 47 17.79 13.26 -33.63
C PRO A 47 17.51 13.20 -32.12
N PRO A 48 17.17 12.02 -31.58
CA PRO A 48 16.92 11.86 -30.15
C PRO A 48 18.14 12.26 -29.32
N THR A 49 17.91 12.83 -28.14
CA THR A 49 18.97 13.32 -27.25
C THR A 49 19.82 12.14 -26.78
N PRO A 50 21.15 12.12 -27.05
CA PRO A 50 22.01 11.03 -26.63
C PRO A 50 21.99 10.85 -25.10
N ALA A 51 21.81 9.61 -24.65
CA ALA A 51 21.87 9.28 -23.23
C ALA A 51 23.28 9.50 -22.67
N LEU A 52 23.36 10.01 -21.44
CA LEU A 52 24.63 10.23 -20.74
C LEU A 52 24.95 9.04 -19.83
N SER A 53 26.22 8.68 -19.72
CA SER A 53 26.72 7.62 -18.82
C SER A 53 27.94 8.12 -18.04
N VAL A 54 27.69 8.62 -16.83
CA VAL A 54 28.69 9.32 -16.02
C VAL A 54 29.32 8.35 -15.02
N PRO A 55 30.65 8.12 -15.05
CA PRO A 55 31.31 7.24 -14.10
C PRO A 55 31.26 7.83 -12.68
N LEU A 56 31.01 6.96 -11.70
CA LEU A 56 30.93 7.29 -10.29
C LEU A 56 32.08 6.60 -9.53
N PRO A 57 33.27 7.21 -9.40
CA PRO A 57 34.33 6.67 -8.54
C PRO A 57 33.90 6.62 -7.06
N SER A 58 34.73 6.01 -6.21
CA SER A 58 34.52 6.02 -4.76
C SER A 58 34.51 7.45 -4.23
N GLY A 59 33.59 7.76 -3.31
CA GLY A 59 33.39 9.12 -2.78
C GLY A 59 32.71 10.12 -3.73
N ALA A 60 32.34 9.71 -4.95
CA ALA A 60 31.65 10.60 -5.89
C ALA A 60 30.25 11.01 -5.40
N LEU A 61 29.91 12.28 -5.62
CA LEU A 61 28.61 12.88 -5.34
C LEU A 61 28.00 13.38 -6.66
N TYR A 62 26.69 13.26 -6.80
CA TYR A 62 25.93 13.91 -7.86
C TYR A 62 24.59 14.43 -7.30
N TYR A 63 24.04 15.44 -7.96
CA TYR A 63 22.83 16.13 -7.51
C TYR A 63 21.84 16.17 -8.67
N LEU A 64 20.58 15.82 -8.40
CA LEU A 64 19.47 16.00 -9.33
C LEU A 64 18.72 17.26 -8.88
N CYS A 65 18.94 18.37 -9.59
CA CYS A 65 18.45 19.69 -9.20
C CYS A 65 17.08 20.01 -9.82
N ASP A 66 16.28 20.80 -9.11
CA ASP A 66 15.01 21.35 -9.60
C ASP A 66 14.08 20.27 -10.23
N ASP A 67 13.57 20.50 -11.43
CA ASP A 67 12.67 19.59 -12.13
C ASP A 67 13.37 18.46 -12.90
N PHE A 68 14.68 18.25 -12.71
CA PHE A 68 15.44 17.21 -13.43
C PHE A 68 14.80 15.83 -13.30
N ASN A 69 14.38 15.42 -12.09
CA ASN A 69 13.70 14.14 -11.83
C ASN A 69 12.27 14.06 -12.41
N HIS A 70 11.73 15.15 -12.98
CA HIS A 70 10.44 15.20 -13.67
C HIS A 70 10.58 15.30 -15.21
N ARG A 71 11.81 15.34 -15.74
CA ARG A 71 12.08 15.36 -17.20
C ARG A 71 13.11 14.33 -17.65
N HIS A 72 13.80 13.69 -16.70
CA HIS A 72 14.87 12.75 -16.97
C HIS A 72 14.68 11.46 -16.17
N GLU A 73 14.87 10.35 -16.87
CA GLU A 73 14.93 9.04 -16.27
C GLU A 73 16.40 8.71 -15.97
N HIS A 74 16.65 8.11 -14.81
CA HIS A 74 18.00 7.77 -14.36
C HIS A 74 18.09 6.31 -13.91
N ALA A 75 19.22 5.68 -14.20
CA ALA A 75 19.54 4.32 -13.79
C ALA A 75 20.96 4.22 -13.24
N VAL A 76 21.20 3.26 -12.35
CA VAL A 76 22.56 2.94 -11.88
C VAL A 76 23.07 1.76 -12.71
N LEU A 77 24.19 1.94 -13.38
CA LEU A 77 24.89 0.86 -14.09
C LEU A 77 25.91 0.23 -13.15
N SER A 78 25.83 -1.09 -12.96
CA SER A 78 26.79 -1.86 -12.18
C SER A 78 28.17 -1.85 -12.82
N GLY A 79 29.20 -1.60 -12.01
CA GLY A 79 30.59 -1.83 -12.41
C GLY A 79 31.04 -3.26 -12.14
N SER A 80 32.27 -3.60 -12.51
CA SER A 80 32.86 -4.93 -12.28
C SER A 80 33.37 -5.14 -10.84
N SER A 81 33.43 -4.09 -10.02
CA SER A 81 33.87 -4.18 -8.62
C SER A 81 32.75 -4.70 -7.71
N GLN A 82 33.10 -5.66 -6.85
CA GLN A 82 32.14 -6.60 -6.24
C GLN A 82 31.17 -6.03 -5.18
N LEU A 83 31.32 -4.78 -4.72
CA LEU A 83 30.36 -4.17 -3.80
C LEU A 83 30.36 -2.64 -3.88
N ARG A 84 29.17 -2.03 -3.93
CA ARG A 84 28.97 -0.58 -3.84
C ARG A 84 27.83 -0.24 -2.89
N TYR A 85 28.04 0.78 -2.07
CA TYR A 85 26.99 1.46 -1.30
C TYR A 85 26.71 2.85 -1.88
N SER A 86 25.51 3.37 -1.64
CA SER A 86 25.11 4.75 -1.94
C SER A 86 24.20 5.29 -0.84
N SER A 87 24.23 6.60 -0.63
CA SER A 87 23.26 7.31 0.21
C SER A 87 22.49 8.30 -0.65
N THR A 88 21.21 8.00 -0.91
CA THR A 88 20.35 8.86 -1.74
C THR A 88 19.49 9.74 -0.85
N HIS A 89 20.00 10.95 -0.56
CA HIS A 89 19.28 11.93 0.26
C HIS A 89 18.09 12.49 -0.55
N ARG A 90 16.91 12.51 0.07
CA ARG A 90 15.66 12.96 -0.57
C ARG A 90 14.88 13.90 0.35
N VAL A 91 14.24 14.91 -0.22
CA VAL A 91 13.19 15.68 0.46
C VAL A 91 11.88 14.90 0.26
N ALA A 92 11.46 14.17 1.29
CA ALA A 92 10.14 13.54 1.29
C ALA A 92 9.06 14.63 1.30
N ARG A 93 7.95 14.41 0.56
CA ARG A 93 6.83 15.37 0.54
C ARG A 93 6.18 15.40 1.93
N GLU A 94 6.19 16.57 2.57
CA GLU A 94 5.49 16.78 3.84
C GLU A 94 3.97 16.63 3.68
N GLY A 95 3.29 16.24 4.76
CA GLY A 95 1.83 16.08 4.79
C GLY A 95 1.40 14.69 5.26
N GLN A 96 0.70 13.96 4.39
CA GLN A 96 -0.07 12.77 4.77
C GLN A 96 0.79 11.57 5.20
N GLY A 97 2.08 11.52 4.83
CA GLY A 97 3.02 10.47 5.26
C GLY A 97 3.62 10.65 6.66
N THR A 98 3.10 11.56 7.50
CA THR A 98 3.68 11.86 8.82
C THR A 98 2.87 11.28 9.98
N TRP A 99 3.56 10.76 11.01
CA TRP A 99 2.91 10.26 12.24
C TRP A 99 1.98 11.30 12.87
N ARG A 100 2.40 12.58 12.90
CA ARG A 100 1.59 13.68 13.43
C ARG A 100 0.25 13.78 12.71
N TYR A 101 0.27 13.80 11.38
CA TYR A 101 -0.94 13.87 10.56
C TYR A 101 -1.90 12.71 10.84
N ILE A 102 -1.45 11.45 10.78
CA ILE A 102 -2.37 10.31 10.92
C ILE A 102 -2.94 10.21 12.34
N ARG A 103 -2.10 10.48 13.36
CA ARG A 103 -2.52 10.57 14.76
C ARG A 103 -3.62 11.63 14.95
N ASP A 104 -3.38 12.83 14.43
CA ASP A 104 -4.32 13.96 14.61
C ASP A 104 -5.62 13.71 13.82
N ARG A 105 -5.54 13.02 12.68
CA ARG A 105 -6.71 12.59 11.91
C ARG A 105 -7.51 11.49 12.65
N CYS A 106 -6.84 10.53 13.28
CA CYS A 106 -7.47 9.55 14.17
C CYS A 106 -8.21 10.24 15.32
N SER A 107 -7.52 11.10 16.08
CA SER A 107 -8.14 11.85 17.18
C SER A 107 -9.35 12.65 16.71
N SER A 108 -9.24 13.35 15.56
CA SER A 108 -10.34 14.15 15.01
C SER A 108 -11.59 13.33 14.65
N VAL A 109 -11.41 12.17 13.99
CA VAL A 109 -12.54 11.31 13.58
C VAL A 109 -13.11 10.51 14.76
N LEU A 110 -12.26 10.12 15.72
CA LEU A 110 -12.68 9.37 16.90
C LEU A 110 -13.40 10.24 17.95
N ALA A 111 -12.97 11.50 18.11
CA ALA A 111 -13.57 12.46 19.04
C ALA A 111 -14.83 13.15 18.48
N ALA A 112 -15.05 13.14 17.16
CA ALA A 112 -16.30 13.63 16.58
C ALA A 112 -17.51 12.83 17.11
N GLU A 113 -18.49 13.53 17.68
CA GLU A 113 -19.69 12.96 18.32
C GLU A 113 -20.27 11.80 17.52
N CYS A 114 -20.23 10.60 18.10
CA CYS A 114 -20.39 9.36 17.34
C CYS A 114 -21.86 8.94 17.25
N LEU A 115 -22.60 9.55 16.31
CA LEU A 115 -23.95 9.09 15.90
C LEU A 115 -23.95 7.58 15.59
N ILE A 116 -22.85 7.10 15.03
CA ILE A 116 -22.59 5.73 14.59
C ILE A 116 -22.42 4.77 15.80
N GLY A 117 -22.09 5.30 16.98
CA GLY A 117 -21.93 4.54 18.23
C GLY A 117 -23.13 4.62 19.18
N ASN A 118 -24.04 5.58 19.01
CA ASN A 118 -25.20 5.78 19.86
C ASN A 118 -26.51 5.43 19.12
N ALA A 119 -27.12 4.31 19.48
CA ALA A 119 -28.34 3.79 18.84
C ALA A 119 -29.52 4.78 18.89
N ALA A 120 -29.66 5.55 19.99
CA ALA A 120 -30.74 6.53 20.14
C ALA A 120 -30.57 7.72 19.18
N GLU A 121 -29.33 8.19 18.99
CA GLU A 121 -29.02 9.28 18.06
C GLU A 121 -29.07 8.82 16.61
N LEU A 122 -28.64 7.59 16.28
CA LEU A 122 -28.75 7.07 14.93
C LEU A 122 -30.21 6.96 14.48
N ALA A 123 -31.09 6.45 15.36
CA ALA A 123 -32.54 6.45 15.16
C ALA A 123 -33.15 7.88 15.16
N GLY A 124 -32.48 8.85 15.78
CA GLY A 124 -32.78 10.28 15.65
C GLY A 124 -32.46 10.83 14.26
N CYS A 125 -31.29 10.48 13.70
CA CYS A 125 -30.74 11.08 12.49
C CYS A 125 -31.54 10.78 11.22
N GLY A 126 -32.26 9.66 11.17
CA GLY A 126 -33.15 9.33 10.05
C GLY A 126 -34.33 10.30 9.88
N ARG A 127 -34.76 10.96 10.96
CA ARG A 127 -36.04 11.71 11.02
C ARG A 127 -36.03 13.04 10.28
N ASN A 128 -34.86 13.62 9.97
CA ASN A 128 -34.78 14.86 9.20
C ASN A 128 -33.58 14.88 8.23
N ALA A 129 -33.64 15.77 7.22
CA ALA A 129 -32.63 15.82 6.17
C ALA A 129 -31.23 16.24 6.67
N ALA A 130 -31.14 17.04 7.74
CA ALA A 130 -29.88 17.50 8.30
C ALA A 130 -29.14 16.36 9.04
N GLY A 131 -29.86 15.56 9.83
CA GLY A 131 -29.36 14.36 10.50
C GLY A 131 -28.82 13.33 9.50
N ARG A 132 -29.59 13.01 8.44
CA ARG A 132 -29.14 12.13 7.36
C ARG A 132 -27.86 12.63 6.68
N LYS A 133 -27.77 13.93 6.34
CA LYS A 133 -26.56 14.53 5.76
C LYS A 133 -25.35 14.44 6.71
N ARG A 134 -25.55 14.69 8.02
CA ARG A 134 -24.49 14.58 9.05
C ARG A 134 -23.99 13.14 9.17
N LEU A 135 -24.89 12.17 9.27
CA LEU A 135 -24.57 10.74 9.34
C LEU A 135 -23.77 10.29 8.10
N VAL A 136 -24.23 10.61 6.89
CA VAL A 136 -23.52 10.24 5.65
C VAL A 136 -22.12 10.85 5.59
N LYS A 137 -21.95 12.11 6.04
CA LYS A 137 -20.61 12.74 6.15
C LYS A 137 -19.72 11.98 7.13
N GLN A 138 -20.26 11.58 8.29
CA GLN A 138 -19.50 10.86 9.32
C GLN A 138 -19.10 9.45 8.87
N VAL A 139 -20.02 8.67 8.30
CA VAL A 139 -19.74 7.33 7.77
C VAL A 139 -18.64 7.40 6.70
N ARG A 140 -18.73 8.36 5.77
CA ARG A 140 -17.69 8.57 4.74
C ARG A 140 -16.34 8.97 5.36
N SER A 141 -16.33 9.81 6.38
CA SER A 141 -15.11 10.21 7.09
C SER A 141 -14.45 9.03 7.81
N GLN A 142 -15.25 8.22 8.51
CA GLN A 142 -14.81 7.00 9.19
C GLN A 142 -14.22 5.99 8.20
N ARG A 143 -14.92 5.68 7.10
CA ARG A 143 -14.43 4.71 6.12
C ARG A 143 -13.16 5.17 5.40
N ARG A 144 -13.05 6.45 5.02
CA ARG A 144 -11.81 7.01 4.45
C ARG A 144 -10.62 6.88 5.40
N LEU A 145 -10.83 7.09 6.71
CA LEU A 145 -9.76 6.88 7.70
C LEU A 145 -9.43 5.40 7.88
N MET A 146 -10.42 4.50 7.91
CA MET A 146 -10.15 3.06 8.01
C MET A 146 -9.28 2.56 6.85
N THR A 147 -9.63 2.91 5.61
CA THR A 147 -8.84 2.55 4.42
C THR A 147 -7.41 3.09 4.50
N GLU A 148 -7.24 4.35 4.90
CA GLU A 148 -5.91 4.96 5.05
C GLU A 148 -5.08 4.26 6.14
N LEU A 149 -5.67 4.00 7.32
CA LEU A 149 -5.00 3.27 8.40
C LEU A 149 -4.59 1.86 7.99
N GLU A 150 -5.47 1.15 7.28
CA GLU A 150 -5.21 -0.19 6.83
C GLU A 150 -4.09 -0.23 5.76
N PHE A 151 -4.27 0.52 4.67
CA PHE A 151 -3.46 0.37 3.45
C PHE A 151 -2.24 1.27 3.37
N GLU A 152 -2.25 2.45 4.00
CA GLU A 152 -1.09 3.38 3.99
C GLU A 152 -0.18 3.21 5.21
N TRP A 153 -0.67 2.59 6.29
CA TRP A 153 0.06 2.48 7.56
C TRP A 153 0.25 1.03 8.03
N ILE A 154 -0.83 0.34 8.40
CA ILE A 154 -0.74 -0.95 9.11
C ILE A 154 -0.20 -2.06 8.19
N ARG A 155 -0.72 -2.17 6.95
CA ARG A 155 -0.24 -3.15 5.96
C ARG A 155 1.18 -2.79 5.48
N GLN A 156 1.49 -1.50 5.23
CA GLN A 156 2.84 -1.05 4.86
C GLN A 156 3.89 -1.35 5.93
N TRP A 157 3.54 -1.23 7.21
CA TRP A 157 4.42 -1.63 8.30
C TRP A 157 4.63 -3.14 8.35
N ARG A 158 3.54 -3.93 8.26
CA ARG A 158 3.57 -5.39 8.41
C ARG A 158 4.25 -6.13 7.26
N VAL A 159 4.10 -5.66 6.02
CA VAL A 159 4.69 -6.32 4.83
C VAL A 159 6.23 -6.34 4.86
N GLN A 160 6.85 -5.45 5.64
CA GLN A 160 8.31 -5.39 5.83
C GLN A 160 8.84 -6.41 6.85
N GLY A 161 7.96 -7.06 7.62
CA GLY A 161 8.27 -8.17 8.51
C GLY A 161 9.02 -7.82 9.81
N ASP A 162 9.20 -8.84 10.65
CA ASP A 162 9.70 -8.66 12.04
C ASP A 162 11.13 -8.14 12.12
N LYS A 163 11.98 -8.46 11.12
CA LYS A 163 13.35 -7.93 11.04
C LYS A 163 13.37 -6.40 10.88
N HIS A 164 12.48 -5.86 10.05
CA HIS A 164 12.29 -4.41 9.94
C HIS A 164 11.74 -3.85 11.25
N ALA A 165 10.73 -4.49 11.84
CA ALA A 165 10.17 -4.03 13.12
C ALA A 165 11.23 -3.96 14.24
N ALA A 166 12.13 -4.95 14.34
CA ALA A 166 13.21 -4.97 15.33
C ALA A 166 14.22 -3.82 15.17
N LEU A 167 14.49 -3.38 13.94
CA LEU A 167 15.39 -2.26 13.64
C LEU A 167 14.77 -0.88 13.92
N HIS A 168 13.44 -0.81 14.10
CA HIS A 168 12.69 0.44 14.16
C HIS A 168 11.79 0.55 15.42
N PRO A 169 12.35 0.47 16.65
CA PRO A 169 11.59 0.45 17.90
C PRO A 169 10.74 1.71 18.15
N TYR A 170 11.11 2.86 17.60
CA TYR A 170 10.31 4.09 17.67
C TYR A 170 8.86 3.88 17.18
N TRP A 171 8.67 3.04 16.16
CA TRP A 171 7.38 2.86 15.48
C TRP A 171 6.42 1.90 16.17
N HIS A 172 6.85 1.13 17.17
CA HIS A 172 6.00 0.13 17.84
C HIS A 172 4.76 0.78 18.48
N ARG A 173 4.95 1.72 19.41
CA ARG A 173 3.87 2.44 20.10
C ARG A 173 3.01 3.34 19.20
N PRO A 174 3.55 3.98 18.14
CA PRO A 174 2.74 4.55 17.06
C PRO A 174 1.82 3.51 16.39
N MET A 175 2.34 2.37 15.95
CA MET A 175 1.58 1.35 15.21
C MET A 175 0.51 0.67 16.08
N GLU A 176 0.80 0.38 17.35
CA GLU A 176 -0.19 -0.09 18.33
C GLU A 176 -1.41 0.84 18.40
N ARG A 177 -1.18 2.15 18.49
CA ARG A 177 -2.25 3.16 18.54
C ARG A 177 -3.03 3.27 17.23
N LEU A 178 -2.41 3.01 16.08
CA LEU A 178 -3.13 2.93 14.81
C LEU A 178 -4.02 1.68 14.73
N ILE A 179 -3.54 0.54 15.23
CA ILE A 179 -4.31 -0.71 15.32
C ILE A 179 -5.50 -0.56 16.29
N GLU A 180 -5.29 0.06 17.44
CA GLU A 180 -6.36 0.40 18.40
C GLU A 180 -7.40 1.34 17.77
N SER A 181 -6.94 2.40 17.10
CA SER A 181 -7.82 3.34 16.38
C SER A 181 -8.63 2.63 15.30
N TYR A 182 -8.00 1.74 14.52
CA TYR A 182 -8.67 0.96 13.48
C TYR A 182 -9.76 0.05 14.06
N ARG A 183 -9.46 -0.71 15.12
CA ARG A 183 -10.42 -1.58 15.84
C ARG A 183 -11.63 -0.82 16.37
N GLU A 184 -11.42 0.39 16.91
CA GLU A 184 -12.52 1.23 17.38
C GLU A 184 -13.40 1.74 16.22
N LEU A 185 -12.82 2.12 15.08
CA LEU A 185 -13.58 2.49 13.88
C LEU A 185 -14.33 1.30 13.26
N GLU A 186 -13.76 0.10 13.34
CA GLU A 186 -14.40 -1.16 12.94
C GLU A 186 -15.59 -1.49 13.84
N ARG A 187 -15.41 -1.44 15.17
CA ARG A 187 -16.50 -1.63 16.15
C ARG A 187 -17.65 -0.65 15.93
N ARG A 188 -17.35 0.64 15.71
CA ARG A 188 -18.36 1.66 15.31
C ARG A 188 -19.07 1.25 14.02
N SER A 189 -18.31 0.82 13.01
CA SER A 189 -18.86 0.39 11.72
C SER A 189 -19.82 -0.78 11.84
N GLN A 190 -19.47 -1.82 12.60
CA GLN A 190 -20.33 -2.98 12.86
C GLN A 190 -21.61 -2.61 13.61
N SER A 191 -21.53 -1.68 14.56
CA SER A 191 -22.73 -1.14 15.23
C SER A 191 -23.64 -0.38 14.27
N CYS A 192 -23.09 0.37 13.32
CA CYS A 192 -23.87 1.01 12.25
C CYS A 192 -24.62 0.00 11.39
N MET A 193 -23.93 -1.05 10.93
CA MET A 193 -24.50 -2.12 10.09
C MET A 193 -25.69 -2.78 10.81
N ARG A 194 -25.49 -3.24 12.05
CA ARG A 194 -26.52 -3.88 12.88
C ARG A 194 -27.74 -3.00 13.14
N LEU A 195 -27.56 -1.68 13.22
CA LEU A 195 -28.68 -0.75 13.38
C LEU A 195 -29.44 -0.52 12.06
N LEU A 196 -28.74 -0.48 10.93
CA LEU A 196 -29.36 -0.41 9.60
C LEU A 196 -30.16 -1.69 9.31
N GLU A 197 -29.59 -2.87 9.55
CA GLU A 197 -30.23 -4.18 9.42
C GLU A 197 -31.54 -4.25 10.22
N ARG A 198 -31.51 -3.89 11.52
CA ARG A 198 -32.70 -3.82 12.38
C ARG A 198 -33.76 -2.86 11.84
N SER A 199 -33.34 -1.73 11.26
CA SER A 199 -34.28 -0.77 10.67
C SER A 199 -34.93 -1.27 9.38
N SER A 200 -34.22 -2.06 8.57
CA SER A 200 -34.81 -2.72 7.39
C SER A 200 -35.78 -3.85 7.77
N SER A 201 -35.42 -4.71 8.74
CA SER A 201 -36.30 -5.81 9.18
C SER A 201 -37.57 -5.32 9.90
N SER A 202 -37.57 -4.08 10.41
CA SER A 202 -38.73 -3.42 11.00
C SER A 202 -39.70 -2.82 9.97
N ALA A 203 -39.36 -2.84 8.67
CA ALA A 203 -40.08 -2.11 7.62
C ALA A 203 -41.00 -2.99 6.74
N GLU A 204 -40.99 -4.32 6.91
CA GLU A 204 -41.98 -5.19 6.24
C GLU A 204 -43.34 -5.10 6.94
N PRO A 205 -44.41 -4.67 6.22
CA PRO A 205 -45.76 -4.81 6.74
C PRO A 205 -46.15 -6.29 6.71
N LYS A 206 -46.47 -6.88 7.86
CA LYS A 206 -47.16 -8.17 7.88
C LYS A 206 -48.48 -8.03 7.10
N PRO A 207 -48.80 -8.94 6.16
CA PRO A 207 -50.14 -8.99 5.59
C PRO A 207 -51.15 -9.20 6.72
N SER A 208 -52.19 -8.37 6.74
CA SER A 208 -53.28 -8.44 7.71
C SER A 208 -54.27 -9.52 7.28
N ASP A 209 -53.96 -10.78 7.57
CA ASP A 209 -54.92 -11.87 7.45
C ASP A 209 -55.88 -11.86 8.65
N ASP A 210 -57.01 -11.21 8.45
CA ASP A 210 -58.19 -11.34 9.29
C ASP A 210 -58.81 -12.73 9.04
N SER A 211 -58.56 -13.70 9.93
CA SER A 211 -59.39 -14.92 10.06
C SER A 211 -59.12 -15.69 11.35
N SER A 212 -60.18 -15.88 12.13
CA SER A 212 -60.18 -16.67 13.36
C SER A 212 -60.16 -18.18 13.11
N SER A 213 -59.38 -18.97 13.86
CA SER A 213 -59.90 -20.14 14.60
C SER A 213 -58.85 -20.91 15.43
N SER A 214 -59.35 -21.45 16.55
CA SER A 214 -58.92 -22.65 17.30
C SER A 214 -57.45 -22.87 17.75
N ALA A 215 -57.32 -22.97 19.06
CA ALA A 215 -56.16 -23.42 19.83
C ALA A 215 -55.65 -24.84 19.52
N SER A 216 -54.37 -25.09 19.84
CA SER A 216 -53.97 -26.17 20.76
C SER A 216 -52.57 -25.90 21.32
N ALA A 217 -52.26 -26.46 22.49
CA ALA A 217 -51.02 -26.21 23.21
C ALA A 217 -50.13 -27.46 23.25
N SER A 218 -48.81 -27.26 23.21
CA SER A 218 -47.84 -28.18 23.78
C SER A 218 -46.60 -27.41 24.24
N ALA A 219 -46.01 -27.84 25.35
CA ALA A 219 -44.86 -27.21 25.97
C ALA A 219 -43.65 -28.16 25.95
N SER A 220 -42.44 -27.63 25.74
CA SER A 220 -41.23 -28.29 26.22
C SER A 220 -40.00 -27.37 26.27
N ALA A 221 -39.36 -27.39 27.44
CA ALA A 221 -37.92 -27.28 27.71
C ALA A 221 -37.07 -26.23 26.98
N SER A 222 -36.64 -25.23 27.76
CA SER A 222 -35.37 -24.53 27.59
C SER A 222 -34.16 -25.47 27.61
N SER A 223 -33.19 -25.26 26.72
CA SER A 223 -31.77 -25.52 27.03
C SER A 223 -30.87 -24.42 26.45
N SER A 224 -29.92 -23.98 27.27
CA SER A 224 -28.90 -23.00 26.90
C SER A 224 -27.65 -23.72 26.39
N ALA A 225 -27.18 -23.35 25.20
CA ALA A 225 -25.86 -23.76 24.73
C ALA A 225 -25.13 -22.57 24.10
N SER A 226 -24.20 -22.00 24.87
CA SER A 226 -23.17 -21.12 24.34
C SER A 226 -22.15 -21.96 23.55
N ALA A 227 -22.07 -21.77 22.24
CA ALA A 227 -20.99 -22.29 21.41
C ALA A 227 -20.20 -21.10 20.84
N GLY A 228 -18.88 -21.12 21.02
CA GLY A 228 -18.01 -20.01 20.63
C GLY A 228 -17.93 -19.85 19.12
N PHE A 229 -17.87 -18.61 18.65
CA PHE A 229 -17.50 -18.31 17.27
C PHE A 229 -15.97 -18.49 17.16
N HIS A 230 -15.55 -19.54 16.46
CA HIS A 230 -14.15 -19.79 16.17
C HIS A 230 -13.70 -18.76 15.11
N GLU A 231 -12.68 -17.96 15.41
CA GLU A 231 -12.08 -17.08 14.40
C GLU A 231 -11.21 -17.94 13.47
N ASP A 232 -11.75 -18.28 12.30
CA ASP A 232 -10.95 -18.78 11.17
C ASP A 232 -10.09 -17.63 10.61
N PHE A 233 -9.04 -17.29 11.35
CA PHE A 233 -7.87 -16.66 10.77
C PHE A 233 -7.25 -17.67 9.82
N HIS A 234 -7.38 -17.45 8.51
CA HIS A 234 -6.65 -18.24 7.52
C HIS A 234 -5.16 -18.22 7.84
N GLU A 235 -4.64 -19.36 8.28
CA GLU A 235 -3.23 -19.59 8.52
C GLU A 235 -2.51 -19.55 7.17
N PHE A 236 -1.91 -18.39 6.85
CA PHE A 236 -1.08 -18.24 5.68
C PHE A 236 0.21 -19.04 5.89
N ALA A 237 0.19 -20.30 5.42
CA ALA A 237 1.34 -21.17 5.37
C ALA A 237 2.44 -20.52 4.51
N VAL A 238 3.43 -19.92 5.18
CA VAL A 238 4.66 -19.47 4.54
C VAL A 238 5.57 -20.69 4.38
N ASP A 239 5.61 -21.25 3.17
CA ASP A 239 6.70 -22.14 2.80
C ASP A 239 8.02 -21.35 2.92
N LYS A 240 8.98 -21.93 3.65
CA LYS A 240 10.29 -21.32 3.91
C LYS A 240 11.38 -21.91 3.01
N SER A 241 11.02 -22.80 2.09
CA SER A 241 11.91 -23.29 1.04
C SER A 241 11.90 -22.36 -0.16
N GLU A 242 13.07 -21.82 -0.47
CA GLU A 242 13.37 -20.87 -1.55
C GLU A 242 12.78 -19.45 -1.41
N GLY A 243 13.66 -18.43 -1.51
CA GLY A 243 13.36 -17.03 -1.22
C GLY A 243 12.57 -16.29 -2.32
N VAL A 244 11.45 -16.86 -2.78
CA VAL A 244 10.58 -16.29 -3.83
C VAL A 244 9.13 -16.28 -3.37
N ILE A 245 8.62 -15.11 -2.99
CA ILE A 245 7.17 -14.93 -2.73
C ILE A 245 6.44 -14.93 -4.08
N ARG A 246 5.70 -16.00 -4.37
CA ARG A 246 4.75 -16.06 -5.49
C ARG A 246 3.33 -15.76 -4.99
N PHE A 247 2.67 -14.81 -5.62
CA PHE A 247 1.23 -14.57 -5.44
C PHE A 247 0.49 -15.35 -6.52
N TYR A 248 -0.39 -16.27 -6.12
CA TYR A 248 -1.36 -16.89 -7.01
C TYR A 248 -2.67 -16.10 -6.92
N VAL A 249 -3.23 -15.77 -8.09
CA VAL A 249 -4.60 -15.32 -8.25
C VAL A 249 -5.26 -16.38 -9.13
N ASP A 250 -6.03 -17.27 -8.52
CA ASP A 250 -6.90 -18.15 -9.27
C ASP A 250 -8.07 -17.34 -9.86
N GLY A 251 -8.46 -17.68 -11.09
CA GLY A 251 -9.57 -17.08 -11.84
C GLY A 251 -10.77 -18.01 -11.93
#